data_AF-A0A357AKI3-F1
#
_entry.id   AF-A0A357AKI3-F1
#
_cell.length_a   1.000
_cell.length_b   1.000
_cell.length_c   1.000
_cell.angle_alpha   90.00
_cell.angle_beta   90.00
_cell.angle_gamma   90.00
#
_symmetry.space_group_name_H-M   'P 1'
#
loop_
_entity.id
_entity.type
_entity.pdbx_description
1 polymer ?
#
loop_
_entity_poly.entity_id
_entity_poly.type
_entity_poly.pdbx_seq_one_letter_code
_entity_poly.pdbx_strand_id
1 'polypeptide(L)'
;PNMDAIAEKYGHLPDQQELYSLIKQEVLKANKKLSSYKKVRRFEVREEEFEKTTTKKIKRQVELVSLKAIGEMLRVFNNRKGK
;
A
#
# COMPACT_ATOMS: atom_id res chain seq x y z
N PRO A 1 -3.76 4.99 -8.60
CA PRO A 1 -3.55 6.45 -8.44
C PRO A 1 -3.98 7.16 -9.72
N ASN A 2 -4.49 8.40 -9.67
CA ASN A 2 -4.75 9.14 -10.90
C ASN A 2 -3.44 9.77 -11.38
N MET A 3 -2.78 9.12 -12.34
CA MET A 3 -1.44 9.49 -12.78
C MET A 3 -1.42 10.81 -13.56
N ASP A 4 -2.49 11.12 -14.29
CA ASP A 4 -2.60 12.33 -15.10
C ASP A 4 -2.60 13.59 -14.22
N ALA A 5 -3.36 13.56 -13.12
CA ALA A 5 -3.41 14.65 -12.15
C ALA A 5 -2.10 14.84 -11.35
N ILE A 6 -1.29 13.78 -11.25
CA ILE A 6 0.02 13.84 -10.61
C ILE A 6 1.04 14.45 -11.59
N ALA A 7 1.01 14.04 -12.85
CA ALA A 7 1.87 14.58 -13.91
C ALA A 7 1.63 16.09 -14.11
N GLU A 8 0.38 16.55 -14.05
CA GLU A 8 0.04 17.98 -14.17
C GLU A 8 0.58 18.82 -13.00
N LYS A 9 0.61 18.26 -11.79
CA LYS A 9 1.10 18.95 -10.59
C LYS A 9 2.62 18.96 -10.46
N TYR A 10 3.30 17.90 -10.90
CA TYR A 10 4.73 17.70 -10.71
C TYR A 10 5.54 17.86 -12.00
N GLY A 11 4.89 17.96 -13.16
CA GLY A 11 5.53 18.20 -14.46
C GLY A 11 6.27 17.00 -15.05
N HIS A 12 6.34 15.88 -14.32
CA HIS A 12 6.92 14.62 -14.78
C HIS A 12 6.15 13.43 -14.17
N LEU A 13 6.33 12.25 -14.78
CA LEU A 13 5.90 10.99 -14.16
C LEU A 13 6.86 10.68 -13.00
N PRO A 14 6.38 10.61 -11.75
CA PRO A 14 7.24 10.27 -10.63
C PRO A 14 7.65 8.80 -10.68
N ASP A 15 8.89 8.52 -10.29
CA ASP A 15 9.36 7.16 -10.11
C ASP A 15 8.60 6.46 -8.96
N GLN A 16 8.62 5.13 -8.90
CA GLN A 16 7.92 4.36 -7.86
C GLN A 16 8.31 4.80 -6.43
N GLN A 17 9.59 5.09 -6.21
CA GLN A 17 10.06 5.56 -4.89
C GLN A 17 9.54 6.95 -4.55
N GLU A 18 9.53 7.83 -5.53
CA GLU A 18 9.07 9.21 -5.38
C GLU A 18 7.56 9.24 -5.14
N LEU A 19 6.79 8.45 -5.90
CA LEU A 19 5.37 8.27 -5.70
C LEU A 19 5.04 7.76 -4.29
N TYR A 20 5.80 6.77 -3.81
CA TYR A 20 5.66 6.28 -2.44
C TYR A 20 5.93 7.38 -1.41
N SER A 21 6.98 8.17 -1.61
CA SER A 21 7.33 9.29 -0.73
C SER A 21 6.24 10.36 -0.68
N LEU A 22 5.64 10.67 -1.84
CA LEU A 22 4.56 11.63 -1.98
C LEU A 22 3.31 11.17 -1.22
N ILE A 23 2.89 9.92 -1.45
CA ILE A 23 1.74 9.32 -0.74
C ILE A 23 2.02 9.29 0.77
N LYS A 24 3.25 8.95 1.17
CA LYS A 24 3.65 8.94 2.59
C LYS A 24 3.49 10.31 3.24
N GLN A 25 3.91 11.38 2.56
CA GLN A 25 3.74 12.75 3.08
C GLN A 25 2.25 13.09 3.27
N GLU A 26 1.40 12.70 2.33
CA GLU A 26 -0.04 12.97 2.42
C GLU A 26 -0.71 12.13 3.53
N VAL A 27 -0.32 10.87 3.69
CA VAL A 27 -0.74 10.03 4.83
C VAL A 27 -0.32 10.65 6.16
N LEU A 28 0.90 11.21 6.26
CA LEU A 28 1.35 11.89 7.47
C LEU A 28 0.53 13.15 7.77
N LYS A 29 0.19 13.94 6.74
CA LYS A 29 -0.71 15.10 6.90
C LYS A 29 -2.11 14.67 7.37
N ALA A 30 -2.66 13.60 6.79
CA ALA A 30 -3.94 13.04 7.24
C ALA A 30 -3.87 12.55 8.69
N ASN A 31 -2.80 11.84 9.07
CA ASN A 31 -2.57 11.35 10.42
C ASN A 31 -2.49 12.46 11.48
N LYS A 32 -2.05 13.68 11.11
CA LYS A 32 -2.03 14.83 12.03
C LYS A 32 -3.45 15.26 12.46
N LYS A 33 -4.46 15.02 11.62
CA LYS A 33 -5.87 15.36 11.90
C LYS A 33 -6.59 14.25 12.69
N LEU A 34 -5.96 13.09 12.88
CA LEU A 34 -6.57 11.90 13.48
C LEU A 34 -6.09 11.68 14.91
N SER A 35 -6.98 11.11 15.74
CA SER A 35 -6.62 10.62 17.07
C SER A 35 -5.57 9.51 16.99
N SER A 36 -4.77 9.35 18.03
CA SER A 36 -3.62 8.42 18.08
C SER A 36 -3.96 6.99 17.62
N TYR A 37 -5.12 6.46 18.01
CA TYR A 37 -5.55 5.09 17.68
C TYR A 37 -6.01 4.92 16.22
N LYS A 38 -6.42 6.01 15.53
CA LYS A 38 -6.83 5.97 14.12
C LYS A 38 -5.68 6.23 13.15
N LYS A 39 -4.47 6.48 13.65
CA LYS A 39 -3.30 6.78 12.80
C LYS A 39 -2.90 5.56 11.98
N VAL A 40 -2.74 5.78 10.67
CA VAL A 40 -2.21 4.78 9.74
C VAL A 40 -0.73 4.57 10.05
N ARG A 41 -0.36 3.33 10.42
CA ARG A 41 1.02 2.97 10.78
C ARG A 41 1.81 2.38 9.62
N ARG A 42 1.15 1.60 8.77
CA ARG A 42 1.75 0.91 7.62
C ARG A 42 0.77 0.96 6.45
N PHE A 43 1.29 1.14 5.25
CA PHE A 43 0.54 1.09 4.01
C PHE A 43 1.45 0.60 2.90
N GLU A 44 0.83 0.04 1.87
CA GLU A 44 1.48 -0.46 0.67
C GLU A 44 0.74 0.10 -0.54
N VAL A 45 1.48 0.34 -1.62
CA VAL A 45 0.93 0.80 -2.89
C VAL A 45 1.05 -0.35 -3.86
N ARG A 46 -0.04 -0.68 -4.55
CA ARG A 46 -0.08 -1.71 -5.59
C ARG A 46 -0.47 -1.08 -6.92
N GLU A 47 0.08 -1.61 -7.99
CA GLU A 47 -0.25 -1.23 -9.37
C GLU A 47 -1.42 -2.04 -9.91
N GLU A 48 -1.58 -3.27 -9.43
CA GLU A 48 -2.66 -4.17 -9.79
C GLU A 48 -3.99 -3.80 -9.12
N GLU A 49 -5.09 -4.12 -9.79
CA GLU A 49 -6.44 -3.90 -9.28
C GLU A 49 -6.83 -4.96 -8.24
N PHE A 50 -7.50 -4.53 -7.17
CA PHE A 50 -7.99 -5.44 -6.13
C PHE A 50 -9.06 -6.39 -6.66
N GLU A 51 -9.05 -7.63 -6.15
CA GLU A 51 -10.14 -8.54 -6.44
C GLU A 51 -11.48 -8.02 -5.96
N LYS A 52 -12.48 -8.03 -6.85
CA LYS A 52 -13.82 -7.50 -6.59
C LYS A 52 -14.88 -8.60 -6.55
N THR A 53 -15.95 -8.34 -5.81
CA THR A 53 -17.19 -9.12 -5.85
C THR A 53 -17.97 -8.83 -7.14
N THR A 54 -19.02 -9.60 -7.39
CA THR A 54 -19.98 -9.35 -8.48
C THR A 54 -20.57 -7.93 -8.40
N THR A 55 -20.76 -7.40 -7.18
CA THR A 55 -21.19 -6.01 -6.91
C THR A 55 -20.03 -4.99 -6.92
N LYS A 56 -18.86 -5.33 -7.48
CA LYS A 56 -17.67 -4.47 -7.59
C LYS A 56 -17.06 -3.99 -6.25
N LYS A 57 -17.39 -4.64 -5.12
CA LYS A 57 -16.79 -4.34 -3.80
C LYS A 57 -15.47 -5.11 -3.64
N ILE A 58 -14.49 -4.54 -2.95
CA ILE A 58 -13.20 -5.21 -2.69
C ILE A 58 -13.39 -6.45 -1.80
N LYS A 59 -12.86 -7.60 -2.23
CA LYS A 59 -12.87 -8.87 -1.49
C LYS A 59 -11.74 -8.92 -0.47
N ARG A 60 -11.97 -8.34 0.71
CA ARG A 60 -10.96 -8.24 1.78
C ARG A 60 -10.35 -9.57 2.23
N GLN A 61 -11.12 -10.66 2.24
CA GLN A 61 -10.64 -11.95 2.72
C GLN A 61 -9.52 -12.50 1.84
N VAL A 62 -9.61 -12.33 0.52
CA VAL A 62 -8.57 -12.78 -0.42
C VAL A 62 -7.29 -11.99 -0.22
N GLU A 63 -7.41 -10.67 -0.06
CA GLU A 63 -6.27 -9.77 0.13
C GLU A 63 -5.56 -9.95 1.48
N LEU A 64 -6.30 -10.27 2.55
CA LEU A 64 -5.70 -10.54 3.85
C LEU A 64 -4.93 -11.87 3.85
N VAL A 65 -5.44 -12.87 3.13
CA VAL A 65 -4.78 -14.16 2.99
C VAL A 65 -3.49 -14.01 2.19
N SER A 66 -3.46 -13.22 1.11
CA SER A 66 -2.23 -12.98 0.33
C SER A 66 -1.13 -12.34 1.18
N LEU A 67 -1.45 -11.31 1.97
CA LEU A 67 -0.50 -10.65 2.87
C LEU A 67 0.01 -11.57 3.98
N LYS A 68 -0.87 -12.36 4.60
CA LYS A 68 -0.48 -13.31 5.66
C LYS A 68 0.37 -14.45 5.10
N ALA A 69 0.01 -14.99 3.95
CA ALA A 69 0.77 -16.03 3.26
C ALA A 69 2.16 -15.55 2.82
N ILE A 70 2.27 -14.32 2.29
CA ILE A 70 3.57 -13.70 1.96
C ILE A 70 4.42 -13.52 3.22
N GLY A 71 3.83 -13.02 4.31
CA GLY A 71 4.53 -12.86 5.59
C GLY A 71 5.01 -14.19 6.20
N GLU A 72 4.19 -15.23 6.13
CA GLU A 72 4.54 -16.59 6.57
C GLU A 72 5.63 -17.20 5.68
N MET A 73 5.53 -17.05 4.36
CA MET A 73 6.57 -17.47 3.41
C MET A 73 7.90 -16.78 3.70
N LEU A 74 7.93 -15.44 3.81
CA LEU A 74 9.14 -14.67 4.13
C LEU A 74 9.77 -15.11 5.47
N ARG A 75 8.95 -15.40 6.48
CA ARG A 75 9.43 -15.90 7.77
C ARG A 75 10.10 -17.27 7.64
N VAL A 76 9.52 -18.17 6.84
CA VAL A 76 10.12 -19.48 6.55
C VAL A 76 11.44 -19.35 5.79
N PHE A 77 11.53 -18.44 4.82
CA PHE A 77 12.76 -18.18 4.07
C PHE A 77 13.89 -17.62 4.97
N ASN A 78 13.59 -16.65 5.83
CA ASN A 78 14.59 -16.08 6.74
C ASN A 78 15.11 -17.09 7.77
N ASN A 79 14.25 -18.00 8.25
CA ASN A 79 14.67 -19.08 9.16
C ASN A 79 15.58 -20.12 8.50
N ARG A 80 15.56 -20.27 7.16
CA ARG A 80 16.44 -21.20 6.43
C ARG A 80 17.84 -20.64 6.18
N LYS A 81 18.02 -19.31 6.16
CA LYS A 81 19.34 -18.67 6.02
C LYS A 81 20.11 -18.54 7.33
N GLY A 82 19.47 -18.85 8.46
CA GLY A 82 20.07 -18.80 9.80
C GLY A 82 20.53 -20.15 10.35
N LYS A 83 20.67 -21.18 9.49
CA LYS A 83 21.29 -22.47 9.82
C LYS A 83 22.49 -22.72 8.92
#